data_AF-A0AAV9C4M2-F1
#
_entry.id   AF-A0AAV9C4M2-F1
#
_cell.length_a   1.000
_cell.length_b   1.000
_cell.length_c   1.000
_cell.angle_alpha   90.00
_cell.angle_beta   90.00
_cell.angle_gamma   90.00
#
_symmetry.space_group_name_H-M   'P 1'
#
loop_
_entity.id
_entity.type
_entity.pdbx_description
1 polymer ?
#
loop_
_entity_poly.entity_id
_entity_poly.type
_entity_poly.pdbx_seq_one_letter_code
_entity_poly.pdbx_strand_id
1 'polypeptide(L)'
;MWRTVPVQCIRYVENYMLWGQYARDLDVVIEQINNYVRDLAMVELIGDMDAWILDIDDTCISNLAYYKGKRYGGDPFDPAGFKAWAQRGVCPAISPVLRLFEELVEGGFKVILLTGREEEALGAATMENLHNQGFVGYERLIMRGPEFKGQSAVIFKSEMRRRLTEEGYRIQGNVGDQWSDLTGEYIGDRTFKLPNPMYFVP
;
A
#
# COMPACT_ATOMS: atom_id res chain seq x y z
N MET A 1 14.08 -14.22 -6.37
CA MET A 1 12.62 -13.95 -6.33
C MET A 1 11.89 -15.24 -6.01
N TRP A 2 11.00 -15.23 -5.03
CA TRP A 2 10.26 -16.43 -4.61
C TRP A 2 8.83 -16.39 -5.17
N ARG A 3 8.25 -17.56 -5.44
CA ARG A 3 6.92 -17.69 -6.07
C ARG A 3 5.80 -18.06 -5.08
N THR A 4 6.18 -18.76 -4.02
CA THR A 4 5.30 -19.20 -2.92
C THR A 4 6.11 -19.21 -1.64
N VAL A 5 5.43 -19.06 -0.50
CA VAL A 5 6.02 -19.27 0.81
C VAL A 5 6.53 -20.72 0.87
N PRO A 6 7.79 -20.96 1.26
CA PRO A 6 8.31 -22.32 1.40
C PRO A 6 7.40 -23.15 2.31
N VAL A 7 7.15 -24.41 1.93
CA VAL A 7 6.16 -25.27 2.61
C VAL A 7 6.45 -25.38 4.12
N GLN A 8 7.72 -25.46 4.50
CA GLN A 8 8.16 -25.50 5.90
C GLN A 8 7.87 -24.21 6.70
N CYS A 9 7.65 -23.08 6.01
CA CYS A 9 7.42 -21.77 6.62
C CYS A 9 5.93 -21.40 6.71
N ILE A 10 5.01 -22.16 6.10
CA ILE A 10 3.57 -21.80 6.06
C ILE A 10 3.02 -21.56 7.47
N ARG A 11 3.30 -22.47 8.42
CA ARG A 11 2.86 -22.34 9.80
C ARG A 11 3.51 -21.16 10.52
N TYR A 12 4.75 -20.82 10.14
CA TYR A 12 5.41 -19.63 10.67
C TYR A 12 4.71 -18.36 10.18
N VAL A 13 4.40 -18.26 8.89
CA VAL A 13 3.71 -17.10 8.30
C VAL A 13 2.31 -16.96 8.87
N GLU A 14 1.56 -18.06 8.97
CA GLU A 14 0.26 -18.09 9.67
C GLU A 14 0.38 -17.52 11.09
N ASN A 15 1.35 -18.01 11.86
CA ASN A 15 1.55 -17.58 13.23
C ASN A 15 1.90 -16.08 13.32
N TYR A 16 2.80 -15.63 12.45
CA TYR A 16 3.22 -14.24 12.36
C TYR A 16 2.05 -13.28 12.09
N MET A 17 1.20 -13.63 11.11
CA MET A 17 0.06 -12.81 10.70
C MET A 17 -1.08 -12.80 11.73
N LEU A 18 -1.26 -13.88 12.50
CA LEU A 18 -2.41 -14.03 13.40
C LEU A 18 -2.14 -13.76 14.88
N TRP A 19 -0.91 -13.95 15.36
CA TRP A 19 -0.61 -13.95 16.81
C TRP A 19 0.17 -12.70 17.25
N GLY A 20 -0.07 -11.59 16.56
CA GLY A 20 0.30 -10.24 17.00
C GLY A 20 1.70 -9.78 16.67
N GLN A 21 2.62 -10.62 16.15
CA GLN A 21 3.93 -10.13 15.73
C GLN A 21 3.82 -9.18 14.54
N TYR A 22 3.00 -9.51 13.54
CA TYR A 22 2.68 -8.60 12.44
C TYR A 22 2.19 -7.23 12.93
N ALA A 23 1.27 -7.21 13.90
CA ALA A 23 0.75 -5.97 14.47
C ALA A 23 1.85 -5.15 15.18
N ARG A 24 2.71 -5.80 15.97
CA ARG A 24 3.85 -5.12 16.63
C ARG A 24 4.83 -4.53 15.63
N ASP A 25 5.19 -5.29 14.59
CA ASP A 25 6.12 -4.82 13.56
C ASP A 25 5.51 -3.66 12.78
N LEU A 26 4.21 -3.72 12.48
CA LEU A 26 3.47 -2.64 11.86
C LEU A 26 3.48 -1.39 12.74
N ASP A 27 3.17 -1.51 14.03
CA ASP A 27 3.13 -0.39 14.98
C ASP A 27 4.50 0.31 15.07
N VAL A 28 5.61 -0.43 15.04
CA VAL A 28 6.96 0.15 15.00
C VAL A 28 7.16 1.01 13.75
N VAL A 29 6.73 0.55 12.57
CA VAL A 29 6.88 1.33 11.34
C VAL A 29 5.99 2.58 11.38
N ILE A 30 4.75 2.46 11.86
CA ILE A 30 3.83 3.61 12.02
C ILE A 30 4.40 4.62 13.01
N GLU A 31 5.00 4.19 14.13
CA GLU A 31 5.66 5.10 15.06
C GLU A 31 6.80 5.88 14.40
N GLN A 32 7.61 5.21 13.56
CA GLN A 32 8.67 5.90 12.80
C GLN A 32 8.12 6.92 11.80
N ILE A 33 6.98 6.62 11.16
CA ILE A 33 6.30 7.56 10.28
C ILE A 33 5.81 8.78 11.08
N ASN A 34 5.12 8.55 12.20
CA ASN A 34 4.57 9.62 13.03
C ASN A 34 5.67 10.51 13.63
N ASN A 35 6.83 9.94 13.98
CA ASN A 35 8.01 10.73 14.37
C ASN A 35 8.48 11.63 13.24
N TYR A 36 8.59 11.08 12.04
CA TYR A 36 9.03 11.83 10.87
C TYR A 36 8.06 12.95 10.47
N VAL A 37 6.74 12.68 10.48
CA VAL A 37 5.70 13.69 10.21
C VAL A 37 5.79 14.84 11.23
N ARG A 38 6.00 14.53 12.52
CA ARG A 38 6.19 15.56 13.55
C ARG A 38 7.44 16.40 13.32
N ASP A 39 8.55 15.77 12.94
CA ASP A 39 9.79 16.48 12.65
C ASP A 39 9.61 17.43 11.44
N LEU A 40 8.95 16.98 10.37
CA LEU A 40 8.62 17.82 9.22
C LEU A 40 7.82 19.06 9.63
N ALA A 41 6.75 18.87 10.43
CA ALA A 41 5.89 19.95 10.88
C ALA A 41 6.60 20.97 11.80
N MET A 42 7.75 20.62 12.38
CA MET A 42 8.57 21.53 13.19
C MET A 42 9.56 22.35 12.36
N VAL A 43 10.02 21.81 11.23
CA VAL A 43 11.11 22.41 10.43
C VAL A 43 10.58 23.27 9.30
N GLU A 44 9.48 22.87 8.66
CA GLU A 44 8.87 23.59 7.54
C GLU A 44 7.35 23.65 7.70
N LEU A 45 6.72 24.70 7.17
CA LEU A 45 5.27 24.71 7.00
C LEU A 45 4.93 23.73 5.88
N ILE A 46 4.00 22.81 6.16
CA ILE A 46 3.43 21.91 5.14
C ILE A 46 2.84 22.78 4.03
N GLY A 47 3.42 22.68 2.83
CA GLY A 47 2.96 23.42 1.67
C GLY A 47 1.80 22.71 0.98
N ASP A 48 1.04 23.47 0.20
CA ASP A 48 -0.19 23.00 -0.47
C ASP A 48 0.01 21.80 -1.41
N MET A 49 1.26 21.50 -1.80
CA MET A 49 1.66 20.43 -2.70
C MET A 49 2.49 19.33 -2.02
N ASP A 50 2.67 19.37 -0.70
CA ASP A 50 3.34 18.30 0.03
C ASP A 50 2.45 17.05 0.07
N ALA A 51 2.96 15.96 -0.45
CA ALA A 51 2.22 14.74 -0.71
C ALA A 51 2.79 13.53 0.02
N TRP A 52 1.89 12.60 0.34
CA TRP A 52 2.21 11.27 0.83
C TRP A 52 1.63 10.23 -0.12
N ILE A 53 2.42 9.20 -0.43
CA ILE A 53 1.98 8.08 -1.26
C ILE A 53 1.77 6.86 -0.38
N LEU A 54 0.60 6.24 -0.50
CA LEU A 54 0.28 4.97 0.14
C LEU A 54 -0.06 3.92 -0.93
N ASP A 55 0.57 2.75 -0.87
CA ASP A 55 0.03 1.56 -1.54
C ASP A 55 -1.30 1.11 -0.90
N ILE A 56 -2.05 0.24 -1.57
CA ILE A 56 -3.37 -0.21 -1.13
C ILE A 56 -3.37 -1.65 -0.59
N ASP A 57 -2.80 -2.60 -1.32
CA ASP A 57 -2.99 -4.04 -1.05
C ASP A 57 -2.00 -4.53 0.02
N ASP A 58 -2.51 -4.88 1.20
CA ASP A 58 -1.73 -5.15 2.43
C ASP A 58 -0.89 -3.95 2.91
N THR A 59 -1.26 -2.74 2.45
CA THR A 59 -0.85 -1.45 3.00
C THR A 59 -2.03 -0.72 3.64
N CYS A 60 -3.00 -0.23 2.85
CA CYS A 60 -4.24 0.36 3.38
C CYS A 60 -5.27 -0.69 3.80
N ILE A 61 -5.49 -1.71 2.97
CA ILE A 61 -6.51 -2.75 3.18
C ILE A 61 -5.87 -4.14 3.12
N SER A 62 -6.29 -5.06 3.99
CA SER A 62 -5.64 -6.37 4.09
C SER A 62 -6.27 -7.44 3.19
N ASN A 63 -5.43 -8.19 2.48
CA ASN A 63 -5.83 -9.39 1.74
C ASN A 63 -5.63 -10.68 2.56
N LEU A 64 -5.35 -10.58 3.86
CA LEU A 64 -5.15 -11.74 4.73
C LEU A 64 -6.27 -12.78 4.62
N ALA A 65 -7.53 -12.35 4.50
CA ALA A 65 -8.66 -13.27 4.35
C ALA A 65 -8.58 -14.12 3.06
N TYR A 66 -8.13 -13.53 1.95
CA TYR A 66 -7.84 -14.27 0.71
C TYR A 66 -6.68 -15.23 0.90
N TYR A 67 -5.58 -14.75 1.48
CA TYR A 67 -4.37 -15.55 1.65
C TYR A 67 -4.52 -16.67 2.67
N LYS A 68 -5.44 -16.59 3.64
CA LYS A 68 -5.84 -17.75 4.47
C LYS A 68 -6.29 -18.94 3.59
N GLY A 69 -7.06 -18.67 2.54
CA GLY A 69 -7.50 -19.68 1.56
C GLY A 69 -6.40 -20.14 0.60
N LYS A 70 -5.22 -19.49 0.61
CA LYS A 70 -4.03 -19.83 -0.18
C LYS A 70 -2.86 -20.27 0.71
N ARG A 71 -3.17 -20.82 1.90
CA ARG A 71 -2.20 -21.26 2.92
C ARG A 71 -1.14 -20.20 3.22
N TYR A 72 -1.58 -18.95 3.39
CA TYR A 72 -0.73 -17.80 3.69
C TYR A 72 0.39 -17.57 2.66
N GLY A 73 0.11 -17.84 1.37
CA GLY A 73 1.08 -17.75 0.29
C GLY A 73 1.79 -19.05 -0.05
N GLY A 74 1.46 -20.15 0.65
CA GLY A 74 1.96 -21.49 0.35
C GLY A 74 1.41 -22.10 -0.93
N ASP A 75 0.37 -21.52 -1.51
CA ASP A 75 -0.19 -21.90 -2.80
C ASP A 75 0.17 -20.87 -3.88
N PRO A 76 0.33 -21.26 -5.16
CA PRO A 76 0.62 -20.33 -6.24
C PRO A 76 -0.42 -19.22 -6.36
N PHE A 77 0.06 -18.02 -6.74
CA PHE A 77 -0.82 -16.90 -7.03
C PHE A 77 -1.78 -17.25 -8.18
N ASP A 78 -3.06 -16.95 -7.96
CA ASP A 78 -4.17 -17.21 -8.86
C ASP A 78 -4.77 -15.86 -9.29
N PRO A 79 -4.37 -15.32 -10.44
CA PRO A 79 -4.79 -13.99 -10.87
C PRO A 79 -6.32 -13.86 -11.03
N ALA A 80 -6.96 -14.90 -11.57
CA ALA A 80 -8.41 -14.90 -11.77
C ALA A 80 -9.15 -14.99 -10.42
N GLY A 81 -8.70 -15.85 -9.52
CA GLY A 81 -9.24 -15.97 -8.16
C GLY A 81 -9.05 -14.70 -7.34
N PHE A 82 -7.87 -14.06 -7.40
CA PHE A 82 -7.62 -12.80 -6.71
C PHE A 82 -8.48 -11.67 -7.27
N LYS A 83 -8.61 -11.58 -8.61
CA LYS A 83 -9.49 -10.60 -9.25
C LYS A 83 -10.95 -10.77 -8.79
N ALA A 84 -11.46 -12.00 -8.79
CA ALA A 84 -12.82 -12.28 -8.30
C ALA A 84 -12.98 -11.96 -6.80
N TRP A 85 -11.95 -12.18 -5.98
CA TRP A 85 -11.95 -11.78 -4.58
C TRP A 85 -11.97 -10.25 -4.42
N ALA A 86 -11.07 -9.54 -5.10
CA ALA A 86 -10.94 -8.08 -5.01
C ALA A 86 -12.21 -7.36 -5.50
N GLN A 87 -12.91 -7.92 -6.49
CA GLN A 87 -14.21 -7.42 -6.97
C GLN A 87 -15.30 -7.42 -5.90
N ARG A 88 -15.16 -8.22 -4.83
CA ARG A 88 -16.13 -8.22 -3.74
C ARG A 88 -16.06 -6.96 -2.88
N GLY A 89 -14.95 -6.24 -2.87
CA GLY A 89 -14.80 -4.99 -2.13
C GLY A 89 -14.94 -5.13 -0.60
N VAL A 90 -14.44 -6.23 -0.02
CA VAL A 90 -14.60 -6.58 1.40
C VAL A 90 -13.29 -6.66 2.19
N CYS A 91 -12.18 -6.16 1.65
CA CYS A 91 -10.89 -6.20 2.35
C CYS A 91 -10.92 -5.19 3.52
N PRO A 92 -10.67 -5.61 4.76
CA PRO A 92 -10.72 -4.71 5.91
C PRO A 92 -9.55 -3.71 5.91
N ALA A 93 -9.75 -2.52 6.49
CA ALA A 93 -8.66 -1.59 6.76
C ALA A 93 -7.59 -2.22 7.66
N ILE A 94 -6.33 -1.88 7.38
CA ILE A 94 -5.23 -2.06 8.31
C ILE A 94 -5.26 -0.85 9.26
N SER A 95 -5.81 -1.06 10.46
CA SER A 95 -6.20 0.03 11.36
C SER A 95 -5.07 1.02 11.71
N PRO A 96 -3.81 0.60 11.93
CA PRO A 96 -2.73 1.56 12.15
C PRO A 96 -2.46 2.48 10.94
N VAL A 97 -2.61 1.97 9.71
CA VAL A 97 -2.44 2.75 8.48
C VAL A 97 -3.64 3.66 8.23
N LEU A 98 -4.85 3.24 8.60
CA LEU A 98 -6.03 4.13 8.54
C LEU A 98 -5.85 5.35 9.45
N ARG A 99 -5.38 5.17 10.69
CA ARG A 99 -5.09 6.29 11.59
C ARG A 99 -4.02 7.21 11.04
N LEU A 100 -2.94 6.65 10.49
CA LEU A 100 -1.91 7.43 9.80
C LEU A 100 -2.52 8.24 8.63
N PHE A 101 -3.37 7.61 7.82
CA PHE A 101 -4.04 8.28 6.71
C PHE A 101 -4.87 9.48 7.19
N GLU A 102 -5.68 9.30 8.25
CA GLU A 102 -6.48 10.36 8.86
C GLU A 102 -5.57 11.51 9.37
N GLU A 103 -4.50 11.19 10.10
CA GLU A 103 -3.52 12.17 10.60
C GLU A 103 -2.85 12.96 9.46
N LEU A 104 -2.50 12.30 8.35
CA LEU A 104 -1.90 12.96 7.20
C LEU A 104 -2.88 13.91 6.51
N VAL A 105 -4.12 13.48 6.30
CA VAL A 105 -5.17 14.32 5.69
C VAL A 105 -5.50 15.51 6.58
N GLU A 106 -5.69 15.30 7.88
CA GLU A 106 -5.95 16.36 8.86
C GLU A 106 -4.77 17.33 8.99
N GLY A 107 -3.55 16.84 8.81
CA GLY A 107 -2.32 17.64 8.76
C GLY A 107 -2.16 18.48 7.50
N GLY A 108 -3.06 18.35 6.51
CA GLY A 108 -3.05 19.11 5.27
C GLY A 108 -2.19 18.50 4.15
N PHE A 109 -1.65 17.30 4.32
CA PHE A 109 -0.92 16.62 3.26
C PHE A 109 -1.84 16.14 2.15
N LYS A 110 -1.32 16.16 0.92
CA LYS A 110 -1.95 15.56 -0.26
C LYS A 110 -1.72 14.06 -0.26
N VAL A 111 -2.64 13.30 0.31
CA VAL A 111 -2.50 11.84 0.35
C VAL A 111 -2.95 11.22 -0.98
N ILE A 112 -2.05 10.50 -1.63
CA ILE A 112 -2.24 9.86 -2.93
C ILE A 112 -2.19 8.34 -2.72
N LEU A 113 -3.24 7.65 -3.15
CA LEU A 113 -3.30 6.20 -3.13
C LEU A 113 -2.83 5.65 -4.48
N LEU A 114 -1.76 4.87 -4.50
CA LEU A 114 -1.14 4.36 -5.73
C LEU A 114 -1.08 2.83 -5.72
N THR A 115 -1.92 2.18 -6.51
CA THR A 115 -2.08 0.72 -6.51
C THR A 115 -1.78 0.06 -7.84
N GLY A 116 -1.25 -1.16 -7.78
CA GLY A 116 -1.09 -2.03 -8.94
C GLY A 116 -2.40 -2.64 -9.46
N ARG A 117 -3.54 -2.47 -8.78
CA ARG A 117 -4.85 -2.97 -9.22
C ARG A 117 -5.22 -2.37 -10.59
N GLU A 118 -5.75 -3.22 -11.47
CA GLU A 118 -6.23 -2.83 -12.81
C GLU A 118 -7.47 -1.95 -12.69
N GLU A 119 -7.42 -0.73 -13.23
CA GLU A 119 -8.50 0.26 -13.13
C GLU A 119 -9.80 -0.25 -13.77
N GLU A 120 -9.74 -0.70 -15.03
CA GLU A 120 -10.91 -1.17 -15.79
C GLU A 120 -11.66 -2.30 -15.09
N ALA A 121 -10.93 -3.14 -14.34
CA ALA A 121 -11.44 -4.35 -13.75
C ALA A 121 -11.88 -4.20 -12.29
N LEU A 122 -11.20 -3.34 -11.54
CA LEU A 122 -11.29 -3.26 -10.07
C LEU A 122 -11.59 -1.86 -9.56
N GLY A 123 -11.73 -0.85 -10.43
CA GLY A 123 -11.90 0.55 -10.05
C GLY A 123 -13.05 0.79 -9.08
N ALA A 124 -14.27 0.45 -9.50
CA ALA A 124 -15.47 0.64 -8.68
C ALA A 124 -15.38 -0.09 -7.32
N ALA A 125 -15.01 -1.38 -7.34
CA ALA A 125 -14.91 -2.17 -6.12
C ALA A 125 -13.81 -1.66 -5.18
N THR A 126 -12.69 -1.16 -5.71
CA THR A 126 -11.60 -0.61 -4.89
C THR A 126 -12.01 0.70 -4.24
N MET A 127 -12.62 1.62 -4.99
CA MET A 127 -13.13 2.89 -4.44
C MET A 127 -14.19 2.66 -3.36
N GLU A 128 -15.17 1.78 -3.62
CA GLU A 128 -16.21 1.46 -2.64
C GLU A 128 -15.62 0.80 -1.38
N ASN A 129 -14.68 -0.13 -1.55
CA ASN A 129 -14.01 -0.76 -0.42
C ASN A 129 -13.24 0.29 0.42
N LEU A 130 -12.45 1.16 -0.20
CA LEU A 130 -11.68 2.20 0.51
C LEU A 130 -12.62 3.12 1.30
N HIS A 131 -13.67 3.62 0.65
CA HIS A 131 -14.67 4.46 1.28
C HIS A 131 -15.32 3.76 2.49
N ASN A 132 -15.76 2.51 2.32
CA ASN A 132 -16.39 1.73 3.39
C ASN A 132 -15.44 1.38 4.54
N GLN A 133 -14.13 1.42 4.30
CA GLN A 133 -13.10 1.19 5.31
C GLN A 133 -12.55 2.49 5.93
N GLY A 134 -13.10 3.65 5.58
CA GLY A 134 -12.75 4.94 6.19
C GLY A 134 -11.69 5.75 5.46
N PHE A 135 -11.14 5.27 4.33
CA PHE A 135 -10.17 6.02 3.53
C PHE A 135 -10.88 7.08 2.68
N VAL A 136 -11.37 8.14 3.34
CA VAL A 136 -12.09 9.26 2.72
C VAL A 136 -11.25 10.53 2.81
N GLY A 137 -11.22 11.32 1.73
CA GLY A 137 -10.49 12.60 1.70
C GLY A 137 -9.08 12.53 1.11
N TYR A 138 -8.70 11.41 0.48
CA TYR A 138 -7.47 11.35 -0.31
C TYR A 138 -7.54 12.32 -1.51
N GLU A 139 -6.40 12.86 -1.92
CA GLU A 139 -6.27 13.78 -3.06
C GLU A 139 -6.51 13.06 -4.39
N ARG A 140 -5.89 11.87 -4.56
CA ARG A 140 -6.01 11.10 -5.80
C ARG A 140 -5.89 9.61 -5.55
N LEU A 141 -6.71 8.82 -6.23
CA LEU A 141 -6.53 7.39 -6.41
C LEU A 141 -5.95 7.14 -7.80
N ILE A 142 -4.79 6.51 -7.88
CA ILE A 142 -4.10 6.15 -9.12
C ILE A 142 -4.05 4.62 -9.21
N MET A 143 -4.67 4.09 -10.25
CA MET A 143 -4.74 2.66 -10.54
C MET A 143 -3.99 2.33 -11.81
N ARG A 144 -3.70 1.04 -12.03
CA ARG A 144 -2.98 0.60 -13.22
C ARG A 144 -3.90 0.62 -14.44
N GLY A 145 -3.60 1.52 -15.37
CA GLY A 145 -4.25 1.61 -16.68
C GLY A 145 -3.75 0.55 -17.69
N PRO A 146 -4.47 0.38 -18.80
CA PRO A 146 -4.17 -0.61 -19.84
C PRO A 146 -2.80 -0.40 -20.52
N GLU A 147 -2.28 0.83 -20.56
CA GLU A 147 -0.97 1.17 -21.12
C GLU A 147 0.20 0.59 -20.31
N PHE A 148 -0.03 0.27 -19.04
CA PHE A 148 0.94 -0.39 -18.15
C PHE A 148 0.72 -1.90 -18.01
N LYS A 149 -0.15 -2.48 -18.86
CA LYS A 149 -0.41 -3.92 -18.85
C LYS A 149 0.86 -4.70 -19.18
N GLY A 150 1.20 -5.66 -18.33
CA GLY A 150 2.39 -6.50 -18.47
C GLY A 150 3.70 -5.85 -18.03
N GLN A 151 3.70 -4.56 -17.66
CA GLN A 151 4.87 -3.88 -17.10
C GLN A 151 5.05 -4.22 -15.62
N SER A 152 6.25 -4.11 -15.06
CA SER A 152 6.47 -4.34 -13.62
C SER A 152 5.77 -3.30 -12.76
N ALA A 153 5.56 -3.60 -11.47
CA ALA A 153 5.04 -2.61 -10.52
C ALA A 153 6.01 -1.43 -10.37
N VAL A 154 7.32 -1.69 -10.36
CA VAL A 154 8.37 -0.66 -10.29
C VAL A 154 8.25 0.34 -11.45
N ILE A 155 8.09 -0.12 -12.69
CA ILE A 155 8.00 0.78 -13.86
C ILE A 155 6.74 1.65 -13.76
N PHE A 156 5.59 1.01 -13.57
CA PHE A 156 4.31 1.73 -13.45
C PHE A 156 4.34 2.76 -12.31
N LYS A 157 4.75 2.35 -11.10
CA LYS A 157 4.74 3.24 -9.94
C LYS A 157 5.78 4.35 -10.05
N SER A 158 6.97 4.08 -10.60
CA SER A 158 7.97 5.14 -10.85
C SER A 158 7.44 6.19 -11.82
N GLU A 159 6.78 5.76 -12.90
CA GLU A 159 6.20 6.66 -13.88
C GLU A 159 5.06 7.50 -13.28
N MET A 160 4.21 6.94 -12.43
CA MET A 160 3.18 7.72 -11.73
C MET A 160 3.79 8.73 -10.76
N ARG A 161 4.82 8.36 -10.02
CA ARG A 161 5.53 9.29 -9.12
C ARG A 161 6.21 10.42 -9.89
N ARG A 162 6.84 10.13 -11.02
CA ARG A 162 7.40 11.14 -11.92
C ARG A 162 6.35 12.16 -12.34
N ARG A 163 5.18 11.70 -12.81
CA ARG A 163 4.07 12.57 -13.22
C ARG A 163 3.60 13.47 -12.08
N LEU A 164 3.48 12.93 -10.87
CA LEU A 164 3.13 13.73 -9.68
C LEU A 164 4.17 14.81 -9.40
N THR A 165 5.47 14.49 -9.45
CA THR A 165 6.52 15.50 -9.26
C THR A 165 6.50 16.56 -10.36
N GLU A 166 6.22 16.18 -11.61
CA GLU A 166 6.06 17.12 -12.73
C GLU A 166 4.82 18.01 -12.61
N GLU A 167 3.76 17.53 -11.97
CA GLU A 167 2.58 18.31 -11.59
C GLU A 167 2.86 19.26 -10.40
N GLY A 168 4.04 19.18 -9.78
CA GLY A 168 4.46 20.06 -8.69
C GLY A 168 4.32 19.48 -7.29
N TYR A 169 3.90 18.21 -7.15
CA TYR A 169 3.86 17.55 -5.84
C TYR A 169 5.27 17.31 -5.28
N ARG A 170 5.44 17.59 -3.99
CA ARG A 170 6.64 17.23 -3.24
C ARG A 170 6.34 15.99 -2.40
N ILE A 171 6.88 14.85 -2.79
CA ILE A 171 6.59 13.57 -2.13
C ILE A 171 7.43 13.48 -0.86
N GLN A 172 6.83 13.83 0.27
CA GLN A 172 7.47 13.80 1.60
C GLN A 172 7.65 12.38 2.11
N GLY A 173 6.69 11.50 1.82
CA GLY A 173 6.71 10.12 2.27
C GLY A 173 6.05 9.14 1.31
N ASN A 174 6.56 7.92 1.27
CA ASN A 174 6.03 6.82 0.47
C ASN A 174 6.00 5.52 1.29
N VAL A 175 4.81 4.93 1.43
CA VAL A 175 4.54 3.77 2.28
C VAL A 175 4.00 2.62 1.44
N GLY A 176 4.58 1.44 1.62
CA GLY A 176 4.13 0.24 0.91
C GLY A 176 4.64 -1.04 1.56
N ASP A 177 3.96 -2.14 1.28
CA ASP A 177 4.30 -3.47 1.77
C ASP A 177 5.23 -4.23 0.82
N GLN A 178 5.51 -3.70 -0.38
CA GLN A 178 6.44 -4.27 -1.34
C GLN A 178 7.61 -3.34 -1.61
N TRP A 179 8.78 -3.92 -1.91
CA TRP A 179 9.91 -3.11 -2.38
C TRP A 179 9.64 -2.46 -3.74
N SER A 180 8.74 -3.04 -4.54
CA SER A 180 8.32 -2.44 -5.81
C SER A 180 7.52 -1.15 -5.66
N ASP A 181 7.01 -0.84 -4.46
CA ASP A 181 6.38 0.44 -4.13
C ASP A 181 7.41 1.52 -3.80
N LEU A 182 8.57 1.11 -3.30
CA LEU A 182 9.56 1.96 -2.61
C LEU A 182 10.91 2.04 -3.34
N THR A 183 11.01 1.49 -4.55
CA THR A 183 12.21 1.49 -5.38
C THR A 183 11.91 2.08 -6.76
N GLY A 184 12.96 2.29 -7.55
CA GLY A 184 12.88 3.01 -8.82
C GLY A 184 13.12 4.50 -8.63
N GLU A 185 12.45 5.32 -9.41
CA GLU A 185 12.67 6.78 -9.42
C GLU A 185 11.54 7.51 -8.67
N TYR A 186 11.81 8.76 -8.27
CA TYR A 186 10.84 9.65 -7.61
C TYR A 186 10.20 9.04 -6.35
N ILE A 187 10.96 8.30 -5.56
CA ILE A 187 10.44 7.56 -4.40
C ILE A 187 9.99 8.44 -3.22
N GLY A 188 10.29 9.74 -3.27
CA GLY A 188 10.06 10.71 -2.21
C GLY A 188 11.23 10.85 -1.25
N ASP A 189 11.11 11.77 -0.28
CA ASP A 189 12.17 12.10 0.67
C ASP A 189 12.42 10.98 1.68
N ARG A 190 11.38 10.21 2.02
CA ARG A 190 11.50 9.04 2.88
C ARG A 190 10.56 7.91 2.49
N THR A 191 11.06 6.69 2.56
CA THR A 191 10.29 5.46 2.29
C THR A 191 10.09 4.64 3.56
N PHE A 192 8.94 3.98 3.67
CA PHE A 192 8.57 3.15 4.81
C PHE A 192 8.00 1.81 4.35
N LYS A 193 8.70 0.72 4.69
CA LYS A 193 8.36 -0.63 4.29
C LYS A 193 7.52 -1.32 5.36
N LEU A 194 6.28 -1.65 5.01
CA LEU A 194 5.43 -2.48 5.87
C LEU A 194 5.77 -3.97 5.71
N PRO A 195 5.58 -4.81 6.74
CA PRO A 195 5.82 -6.24 6.61
C PRO A 195 4.76 -6.91 5.74
N ASN A 196 5.17 -7.75 4.78
CA ASN A 196 4.28 -8.68 4.11
C ASN A 196 5.02 -9.97 3.75
N PRO A 197 4.80 -11.06 4.51
CA PRO A 197 5.40 -12.36 4.23
C PRO A 197 4.56 -13.25 3.30
N MET A 198 3.33 -12.85 2.92
CA MET A 198 2.38 -13.72 2.22
C MET A 198 2.65 -13.79 0.71
N TYR A 199 3.21 -12.74 0.11
CA TYR A 199 3.56 -12.73 -1.31
C TYR A 199 4.68 -11.74 -1.61
N PHE A 200 5.17 -11.79 -2.85
CA PHE A 200 6.19 -10.90 -3.37
C PHE A 200 5.78 -10.36 -4.74
N VAL A 201 5.90 -9.04 -4.93
CA VAL A 201 5.64 -8.35 -6.20
C VAL A 201 6.97 -7.89 -6.82
N PRO A 202 7.34 -8.42 -8.00
CA PRO A 202 8.54 -8.04 -8.77
C PRO A 202 8.66 -6.54 -9.11
#